data_AF-A0A6M3IUB2-F1
#
_entry.id   AF-A0A6M3IUB2-F1
#
_cell.length_a   1.000
_cell.length_b   1.000
_cell.length_c   1.000
_cell.angle_alpha   90.00
_cell.angle_beta   90.00
_cell.angle_gamma   90.00
#
_symmetry.space_group_name_H-M   'P 1'
#
loop_
_entity.id
_entity.type
_entity.pdbx_description
1 polymer ?
#
loop_
_entity_poly.entity_id
_entity_poly.type
_entity_poly.pdbx_seq_one_letter_code
_entity_poly.pdbx_strand_id
1 'polypeptide(L)'
;MKDNDLHTCMMLPTFMIYQSFRYVLGRRTGVVGMWVDWAINHWMDFPEMEKVFISRELDDAFILFSRDTDNKRKYLGDDCDIAYWVRLRKVINDGIYDDKIACWGNLEKDEVKEDESNN
;
A
#
# COMPACT_ATOMS: atom_id res chain seq x y z
N MET A 1 20.58 4.76 34.05
CA MET A 1 20.80 5.47 32.77
C MET A 1 19.58 5.14 31.94
N LYS A 2 18.77 6.14 31.57
CA LYS A 2 17.46 5.91 30.97
C LYS A 2 17.66 5.48 29.51
N ASP A 3 17.25 4.27 29.16
CA ASP A 3 17.09 3.79 27.78
C ASP A 3 15.84 4.41 27.15
N ASN A 4 15.73 5.73 27.21
CA ASN A 4 14.68 6.52 26.59
C ASN A 4 15.37 7.46 25.60
N ASP A 5 15.63 7.04 24.36
CA ASP A 5 15.63 8.01 23.24
C ASP A 5 15.80 7.47 21.80
N LEU A 6 15.78 6.16 21.54
CA LEU A 6 15.75 5.68 20.14
C LEU A 6 14.32 5.47 19.58
N HIS A 7 13.29 5.49 20.42
CA HIS A 7 11.90 5.28 19.98
C HIS A 7 11.13 6.56 19.66
N THR A 8 11.57 7.74 20.13
CA THR A 8 10.87 9.01 19.90
C THR A 8 11.12 9.59 18.50
N CYS A 9 12.26 9.26 17.87
CA CYS A 9 12.65 9.81 16.56
C CYS A 9 11.86 9.21 15.37
N MET A 10 11.06 8.17 15.58
CA MET A 10 10.38 7.42 14.49
C MET A 10 8.87 7.66 14.39
N MET A 11 8.29 8.49 15.27
CA MET A 11 6.87 8.86 15.18
C MET A 11 6.69 10.02 14.19
N LEU A 12 6.67 9.70 12.89
CA LEU A 12 6.19 10.66 11.90
C LEU A 12 4.74 11.03 12.24
N PRO A 13 4.37 12.32 12.23
CA PRO A 13 2.97 12.70 12.30
C PRO A 13 2.18 11.95 11.23
N THR A 14 0.96 11.49 11.54
CA THR A 14 0.14 10.65 10.64
C THR A 14 0.12 11.17 9.21
N PHE A 15 -0.13 12.47 9.02
CA PHE A 15 -0.18 13.10 7.68
C PHE A 15 1.15 13.04 6.89
N MET A 16 2.29 12.85 7.55
CA MET A 16 3.60 12.72 6.92
C MET A 16 3.83 11.29 6.38
N ILE A 17 3.11 10.28 6.86
CA ILE A 17 3.25 8.90 6.40
C ILE A 17 2.78 8.81 4.94
N TYR A 18 1.53 9.16 4.65
CA TYR A 18 1.02 9.20 3.28
C TYR A 18 1.74 10.23 2.40
N GLN A 19 2.14 11.38 2.95
CA GLN A 19 2.86 12.38 2.17
C GLN A 19 4.26 11.89 1.75
N SER A 20 4.96 11.17 2.62
CA SER A 20 6.25 10.55 2.31
C SER A 20 6.10 9.38 1.34
N PHE A 21 5.05 8.56 1.49
CA PHE A 21 4.67 7.54 0.51
C PHE A 21 4.53 8.14 -0.89
N ARG A 22 3.67 9.15 -1.05
CA ARG A 22 3.46 9.82 -2.35
C ARG A 22 4.71 10.47 -2.90
N TYR A 23 5.59 10.94 -2.03
CA TYR A 23 6.87 11.49 -2.46
C TYR A 23 7.76 10.44 -3.11
N VAL A 24 7.80 9.21 -2.55
CA VAL A 24 8.66 8.11 -3.04
C VAL A 24 8.02 7.29 -4.15
N LEU A 25 6.69 7.28 -4.28
CA LEU A 25 6.00 6.55 -5.33
C LEU A 25 6.43 7.04 -6.73
N GLY A 26 6.88 6.12 -7.57
CA GLY A 26 7.42 6.43 -8.91
C GLY A 26 8.81 7.10 -8.91
N ARG A 27 9.43 7.35 -7.75
CA ARG A 27 10.83 7.82 -7.68
C ARG A 27 11.76 6.67 -8.02
N ARG A 28 12.71 6.91 -8.90
CA ARG A 28 13.77 5.95 -9.27
C ARG A 28 15.00 6.20 -8.41
N THR A 29 14.84 6.05 -7.09
CA THR A 29 15.90 6.37 -6.11
C THR A 29 15.93 5.33 -5.00
N GLY A 30 17.10 5.18 -4.36
CA GLY A 30 17.26 4.22 -3.24
C GLY A 30 16.37 4.50 -2.03
N VAL A 31 15.75 5.68 -1.95
CA VAL A 31 14.82 6.04 -0.86
C VAL A 31 13.54 5.20 -0.92
N VAL A 32 13.15 4.68 -2.09
CA VAL A 32 11.99 3.78 -2.22
C VAL A 32 12.16 2.54 -1.35
N GLY A 33 13.30 1.85 -1.48
CA GLY A 33 13.58 0.65 -0.70
C GLY A 33 13.60 0.93 0.81
N MET A 34 14.24 2.04 1.21
CA MET A 34 14.27 2.46 2.62
C MET A 34 12.87 2.73 3.18
N TRP A 35 12.01 3.42 2.41
CA TRP A 35 10.65 3.72 2.82
C TRP A 35 9.80 2.45 2.90
N VAL A 36 9.92 1.54 1.92
CA VAL A 36 9.18 0.28 1.90
C VAL A 36 9.59 -0.63 3.06
N ASP A 37 10.89 -0.80 3.32
CA ASP A 37 11.35 -1.64 4.42
C ASP A 37 10.89 -1.05 5.77
N TRP A 38 10.93 0.28 5.93
CA TRP A 38 10.34 0.94 7.11
C TRP A 38 8.84 0.69 7.22
N ALA A 39 8.08 0.89 6.13
CA ALA A 39 6.63 0.71 6.13
C ALA A 39 6.24 -0.73 6.45
N ILE A 40 6.95 -1.74 5.95
CA ILE A 40 6.70 -3.15 6.27
C ILE A 40 6.90 -3.42 7.77
N ASN A 41 7.98 -2.90 8.37
CA ASN A 41 8.29 -3.13 9.79
C ASN A 41 7.31 -2.44 10.74
N HIS A 42 6.63 -1.40 10.29
CA HIS A 42 5.72 -0.57 11.09
C HIS A 42 4.27 -0.61 10.60
N TRP A 43 3.94 -1.49 9.64
CA TRP A 43 2.63 -1.46 8.97
C TRP A 43 1.48 -1.58 9.97
N MET A 44 1.62 -2.44 10.98
CA MET A 44 0.61 -2.64 12.03
C MET A 44 0.42 -1.42 12.94
N ASP A 45 1.44 -0.58 13.06
CA ASP A 45 1.41 0.65 13.86
C ASP A 45 0.81 1.84 13.08
N PHE A 46 0.59 1.69 11.76
CA PHE A 46 0.04 2.77 10.95
C PHE A 46 -1.42 3.06 11.33
N PRO A 47 -1.83 4.33 11.35
CA PRO A 47 -3.23 4.69 11.46
C PRO A 47 -4.04 4.10 10.31
N GLU A 48 -5.23 3.58 10.61
CA GLU A 48 -6.02 2.82 9.64
C GLU A 48 -6.36 3.63 8.38
N MET A 49 -6.62 4.92 8.55
CA MET A 49 -6.87 5.83 7.43
C MET A 49 -5.66 5.95 6.47
N GLU A 50 -4.43 5.95 7.00
CA GLU A 50 -3.22 5.98 6.19
C GLU A 50 -3.02 4.66 5.44
N LYS A 51 -3.27 3.52 6.11
CA LYS A 51 -3.23 2.21 5.45
C LYS A 51 -4.19 2.16 4.27
N VAL A 52 -5.42 2.67 4.43
CA VAL A 52 -6.42 2.72 3.35
C VAL A 52 -5.94 3.59 2.19
N PHE A 53 -5.42 4.79 2.45
CA PHE A 53 -4.96 5.67 1.37
C PHE A 53 -3.76 5.09 0.62
N ILE A 54 -2.76 4.60 1.34
CA ILE A 54 -1.56 4.00 0.77
C ILE A 54 -1.92 2.76 -0.06
N SER A 55 -2.78 1.88 0.47
CA SER A 55 -3.19 0.66 -0.23
C SER A 55 -3.89 0.97 -1.55
N ARG A 56 -4.85 1.90 -1.51
CA ARG A 56 -5.60 2.32 -2.71
C ARG A 56 -4.70 2.95 -3.77
N GLU A 57 -3.87 3.91 -3.38
CA GLU A 57 -3.00 4.61 -4.34
C GLU A 57 -1.90 3.69 -4.90
N LEU A 58 -1.41 2.74 -4.09
CA LEU A 58 -0.48 1.72 -4.57
C LEU A 58 -1.15 0.78 -5.60
N ASP A 59 -2.37 0.31 -5.33
CA ASP A 59 -3.14 -0.50 -6.28
C ASP A 59 -3.42 0.27 -7.58
N ASP A 60 -3.82 1.53 -7.49
CA ASP A 60 -4.02 2.40 -8.65
C ASP A 60 -2.73 2.55 -9.48
N ALA A 61 -1.58 2.71 -8.82
CA ALA A 61 -0.28 2.76 -9.48
C ALA A 61 0.06 1.46 -10.22
N PHE A 62 -0.26 0.29 -9.64
CA PHE A 62 -0.11 -1.00 -10.34
C PHE A 62 -1.04 -1.13 -11.54
N ILE A 63 -2.30 -0.67 -11.42
CA ILE A 63 -3.26 -0.65 -12.53
C ILE A 63 -2.73 0.22 -13.67
N LEU A 64 -2.29 1.45 -13.36
CA LEU A 64 -1.74 2.38 -14.33
C LEU A 64 -0.46 1.84 -14.98
N PHE A 65 0.44 1.24 -14.19
CA PHE A 65 1.63 0.56 -14.68
C PHE A 65 1.29 -0.56 -15.68
N SER A 66 0.22 -1.32 -15.43
CA SER A 66 -0.18 -2.40 -16.33
C SER A 66 -0.76 -1.88 -17.66
N ARG A 67 -1.44 -0.73 -17.64
CA ARG A 67 -2.18 -0.15 -18.76
C ARG A 67 -1.33 0.71 -19.70
N ASP A 68 -0.33 1.40 -19.19
CA ASP A 68 0.51 2.31 -19.99
C ASP A 68 1.55 1.50 -20.77
N THR A 69 1.60 1.53 -22.10
CA THR A 69 2.60 0.75 -22.86
C THR A 69 3.95 1.46 -23.01
N ASP A 70 3.98 2.78 -22.80
CA ASP A 70 5.04 3.64 -23.32
C ASP A 70 5.90 4.21 -22.18
N ASN A 71 5.33 4.41 -20.99
CA ASN A 71 6.06 4.96 -19.84
C ASN A 71 5.61 4.39 -18.49
N LYS A 72 5.51 3.06 -18.41
CA LYS A 72 5.17 2.30 -17.19
C LYS A 72 5.93 2.74 -15.94
N ARG A 73 7.22 3.01 -16.10
CA ARG A 73 8.16 3.32 -15.01
C ARG A 73 7.91 4.65 -14.31
N LYS A 74 6.97 5.47 -14.77
CA LYS A 74 6.58 6.71 -14.08
C LYS A 74 5.70 6.45 -12.85
N TYR A 75 5.03 5.29 -12.78
CA TYR A 75 4.09 4.98 -11.71
C TYR A 75 4.74 4.26 -10.53
N LEU A 76 5.63 3.31 -10.80
CA LEU A 76 6.25 2.47 -9.76
C LEU A 76 7.77 2.60 -9.67
N GLY A 77 8.41 3.30 -10.60
CA GLY A 77 9.87 3.40 -10.69
C GLY A 77 10.48 2.34 -11.61
N ASP A 78 11.74 2.00 -11.34
CA ASP A 78 12.48 0.95 -12.06
C ASP A 78 12.17 -0.44 -11.48
N ASP A 79 12.68 -1.51 -12.12
CA ASP A 79 12.35 -2.90 -11.77
C ASP A 79 12.66 -3.24 -10.30
N CYS A 80 13.71 -2.64 -9.73
CA CYS A 80 14.04 -2.79 -8.31
C CYS A 80 12.98 -2.16 -7.40
N ASP A 81 12.44 -0.99 -7.77
CA ASP A 81 11.42 -0.28 -7.01
C ASP A 81 10.10 -1.07 -7.04
N ILE A 82 9.75 -1.62 -8.21
CA ILE A 82 8.59 -2.49 -8.38
C ILE A 82 8.67 -3.70 -7.45
N ALA A 83 9.85 -4.32 -7.30
CA ALA A 83 10.03 -5.46 -6.40
C ALA A 83 9.76 -5.08 -4.93
N TYR A 84 10.17 -3.89 -4.49
CA TYR A 84 9.82 -3.37 -3.17
C TYR A 84 8.32 -3.15 -3.03
N TRP A 85 7.66 -2.52 -4.01
CA TRP A 85 6.21 -2.30 -3.98
C TRP A 85 5.42 -3.60 -3.92
N VAL A 86 5.86 -4.65 -4.63
CA VAL A 86 5.25 -5.99 -4.54
C VAL A 86 5.40 -6.58 -3.14
N ARG A 87 6.54 -6.40 -2.46
CA ARG A 87 6.73 -6.85 -1.07
C ARG A 87 5.76 -6.15 -0.12
N LEU A 88 5.66 -4.82 -0.21
CA LEU A 88 4.71 -4.06 0.62
C LEU A 88 3.27 -4.50 0.37
N ARG A 89 2.88 -4.63 -0.90
CA ARG A 89 1.53 -5.06 -1.29
C ARG A 89 1.16 -6.44 -0.76
N LYS A 90 2.11 -7.36 -0.64
CA LYS A 90 1.89 -8.66 0.03
C LYS A 90 1.55 -8.46 1.51
N VAL A 91 2.33 -7.66 2.23
CA VAL A 91 2.04 -7.35 3.65
C VAL A 91 0.68 -6.70 3.83
N ILE A 92 0.32 -5.77 2.94
CA ILE A 92 -1.00 -5.14 2.92
C ILE A 92 -2.10 -6.20 2.76
N ASN A 93 -1.98 -7.06 1.75
CA ASN A 93 -3.00 -8.06 1.46
C ASN A 93 -3.07 -9.17 2.52
N ASP A 94 -1.94 -9.61 3.04
CA ASP A 94 -1.85 -10.65 4.07
C ASP A 94 -2.41 -10.13 5.41
N GLY A 95 -2.21 -8.84 5.72
CA GLY A 95 -2.81 -8.17 6.88
C GLY A 95 -4.32 -7.89 6.73
N ILE A 96 -4.79 -7.62 5.50
CA ILE A 96 -6.23 -7.44 5.22
C ILE A 96 -7.04 -8.74 5.44
N TYR A 97 -6.41 -9.92 5.37
CA TYR A 97 -7.10 -11.19 5.64
C TYR A 97 -7.32 -11.48 7.14
N ASP A 98 -6.65 -10.76 8.05
CA ASP A 98 -6.92 -10.81 9.49
C ASP A 98 -8.00 -9.76 9.91
N ASP A 99 -8.11 -8.66 9.15
CA ASP A 99 -8.92 -7.47 9.50
C ASP A 99 -10.22 -7.28 8.70
N LYS A 100 -10.78 -8.32 8.06
CA LYS A 100 -12.05 -8.21 7.28
C LYS A 100 -13.29 -7.73 8.06
N ILE A 101 -13.20 -7.37 9.33
CA ILE A 101 -14.33 -6.89 10.14
C ILE A 101 -13.92 -5.70 11.00
N ALA A 102 -13.53 -4.57 10.40
CA ALA A 102 -13.50 -3.31 11.14
C ALA A 102 -13.90 -2.11 10.24
N CYS A 103 -15.20 -2.09 9.96
CA CYS A 103 -15.98 -0.89 9.68
C CYS A 103 -15.91 -0.29 8.25
N TRP A 104 -17.11 -0.28 7.63
CA TRP A 104 -17.56 0.46 6.44
C TRP A 104 -17.21 -0.18 5.09
N GLY A 105 -18.15 -0.63 4.26
CA GLY A 105 -19.60 -0.58 4.29
C GLY A 105 -20.12 -1.24 3.00
N ASN A 106 -21.30 -1.84 3.07
CA ASN A 106 -22.01 -2.40 1.93
C ASN A 106 -22.02 -1.42 0.74
N LEU A 107 -21.27 -1.73 -0.31
CA LEU A 107 -21.52 -1.24 -1.67
C LEU A 107 -21.15 -2.37 -2.64
N GLU A 108 -22.23 -2.99 -3.14
CA GLU A 108 -22.34 -3.59 -4.47
C GLU A 108 -21.46 -4.82 -4.76
N LYS A 109 -21.93 -5.96 -4.26
CA LYS A 109 -22.03 -7.15 -5.11
C LYS A 109 -23.50 -7.50 -5.26
N ASP A 110 -24.17 -6.70 -6.08
CA ASP A 110 -25.43 -7.15 -6.68
C ASP A 110 -25.16 -8.40 -7.50
N GLU A 111 -26.15 -9.28 -7.42
CA GLU A 111 -26.19 -10.64 -7.90
C GLU A 111 -25.89 -10.74 -9.39
N VAL A 112 -24.95 -11.61 -9.75
CA VAL A 112 -25.02 -12.34 -11.02
C VAL A 112 -25.11 -13.83 -10.65
N LYS A 113 -26.35 -14.29 -10.45
CA LYS A 113 -26.69 -15.70 -10.57
C LYS A 113 -26.96 -15.93 -12.06
N GLU A 114 -25.99 -16.49 -12.78
CA GLU A 114 -26.29 -17.16 -14.03
C GLU A 114 -26.91 -18.51 -13.67
N ASP A 115 -28.24 -18.58 -13.70
CA ASP A 115 -28.97 -19.83 -13.60
C ASP A 115 -28.79 -20.62 -14.91
N GLU A 116 -27.87 -21.58 -14.88
CA GLU A 116 -27.84 -22.71 -15.80
C GLU A 116 -29.04 -23.63 -15.51
N SER A 117 -30.13 -23.49 -16.27
CA SER A 117 -30.99 -24.64 -16.63
C SER A 117 -32.02 -24.21 -17.68
N ASN A 118 -31.71 -24.40 -18.97
CA ASN A 118 -32.74 -24.54 -20.00
C ASN A 118 -32.90 -26.03 -20.31
N ASN A 119 -34.02 -26.56 -19.85
CA ASN A 119 -34.68 -27.75 -20.38
C ASN A 119 -35.43 -27.38 -21.68
#